data_AF-A0A2D4P4L4-F1
#
_entry.id   AF-A0A2D4P4L4-F1
#
_cell.length_a   1.000
_cell.length_b   1.000
_cell.length_c   1.000
_cell.angle_alpha   90.00
_cell.angle_beta   90.00
_cell.angle_gamma   90.00
#
_symmetry.space_group_name_H-M   'P 1'
#
loop_
_entity.id
_entity.type
_entity.pdbx_description
1 polymer ?
#
loop_
_entity_poly.entity_id
_entity_poly.type
_entity_poly.pdbx_seq_one_letter_code
_entity_poly.pdbx_strand_id
1 'polypeptide(L)'
;EISLTEKIVKIYRKWILHEKPVFMQEPDVKETIQDDDVITEHSTEEMEGKHLVSGHKRSSSWGRSYSFSSAVTRGCLLEDENQNVKAGLQATLQVFLTNSANIFLLEPCSEAPELLKEQINSCRAVLSIYRRMIMEVPMNKKTWEHMLQMLLSITEAVMSNSKNDQIKGAFGQSLAGSLFRTLIVAWIRANLSVYISRELWDELLRVLSSLTDWEELIIEWANIMDSLTSVLARTVYG
;
A
#
# COMPACT_ATOMS: atom_id res chain seq x y z
N GLU A 1 -10.77 -2.32 -26.14
CA GLU A 1 -9.39 -2.21 -25.62
C GLU A 1 -9.41 -2.60 -24.14
N ILE A 2 -8.33 -3.17 -23.60
CA ILE A 2 -8.23 -3.47 -22.16
C ILE A 2 -8.01 -2.14 -21.42
N SER A 3 -8.90 -1.78 -20.48
CA SER A 3 -8.75 -0.55 -19.69
C SER A 3 -7.42 -0.51 -18.94
N LEU A 4 -6.89 0.70 -18.78
CA LEU A 4 -5.64 0.97 -18.06
C LEU A 4 -5.66 0.34 -16.66
N THR A 5 -6.80 0.38 -15.97
CA THR A 5 -7.01 -0.22 -14.65
C THR A 5 -6.80 -1.73 -14.69
N GLU A 6 -7.36 -2.43 -15.68
CA GLU A 6 -7.23 -3.88 -15.80
C GLU A 6 -5.77 -4.28 -16.11
N LYS A 7 -5.05 -3.49 -16.93
CA LYS A 7 -3.62 -3.68 -17.18
C LYS A 7 -2.80 -3.52 -15.89
N ILE A 8 -3.06 -2.47 -15.12
CA ILE A 8 -2.38 -2.19 -13.85
C ILE A 8 -2.62 -3.32 -12.85
N VAL A 9 -3.87 -3.76 -12.70
CA VAL A 9 -4.21 -4.88 -11.79
C VAL A 9 -3.49 -6.17 -12.21
N LYS A 10 -3.39 -6.47 -13.51
CA LYS A 10 -2.61 -7.62 -14.01
C LYS A 10 -1.12 -7.52 -13.69
N ILE A 11 -0.53 -6.33 -13.80
CA ILE A 11 0.87 -6.08 -13.47
C ILE A 11 1.11 -6.31 -11.98
N TYR A 12 0.29 -5.71 -11.10
CA TYR A 12 0.41 -5.92 -9.66
C TYR A 12 0.23 -7.39 -9.27
N ARG A 13 -0.72 -8.09 -9.89
CA ARG A 13 -0.88 -9.54 -9.71
C ARG A 13 0.40 -10.30 -10.07
N LYS A 14 1.08 -9.92 -11.16
CA LYS A 14 2.36 -10.53 -11.55
C LYS A 14 3.45 -10.22 -10.52
N TRP A 15 3.56 -8.97 -10.09
CA TRP A 15 4.61 -8.53 -9.17
C TRP A 15 4.49 -9.11 -7.76
N ILE A 16 3.27 -9.12 -7.21
CA ILE A 16 3.02 -9.59 -5.85
C ILE A 16 3.18 -11.11 -5.75
N LEU A 17 2.85 -11.86 -6.80
CA LEU A 17 2.67 -13.32 -6.72
C LEU A 17 3.68 -14.14 -7.52
N HIS A 18 4.33 -13.58 -8.54
CA HIS A 18 5.20 -14.36 -9.43
C HIS A 18 6.61 -13.75 -9.51
N GLU A 19 6.74 -12.51 -9.97
CA GLU A 19 8.02 -11.90 -10.30
C GLU A 19 8.20 -10.58 -9.52
N LYS A 20 8.88 -10.65 -8.38
CA LYS A 20 9.10 -9.50 -7.51
C LYS A 20 10.10 -8.53 -8.15
N PRO A 21 9.69 -7.32 -8.56
CA PRO A 21 10.59 -6.32 -9.11
C PRO A 21 11.60 -5.85 -8.05
N VAL A 22 12.72 -5.26 -8.50
CA VAL A 22 13.84 -4.84 -7.64
C VAL A 22 13.38 -3.93 -6.50
N PHE A 23 12.40 -3.05 -6.74
CA PHE A 23 11.89 -2.16 -5.71
C PHE A 23 11.12 -2.84 -4.57
N MET A 24 10.68 -4.09 -4.75
CA MET A 24 10.01 -4.87 -3.70
C MET A 24 10.98 -5.66 -2.83
N GLN A 25 12.28 -5.59 -3.12
CA GLN A 25 13.32 -6.22 -2.29
C GLN A 25 13.60 -5.36 -1.07
N GLU A 26 14.06 -5.99 0.01
CA GLU A 26 14.43 -5.27 1.23
C GLU A 26 15.64 -4.35 0.97
N PRO A 27 15.63 -3.10 1.47
CA PRO A 27 16.76 -2.19 1.32
C PRO A 27 18.03 -2.77 1.95
N ASP A 28 19.18 -2.50 1.35
CA ASP A 28 20.45 -2.99 1.88
C ASP A 28 20.77 -2.23 3.18
N VAL A 29 21.07 -2.96 4.26
CA VAL A 29 21.24 -2.47 5.65
C VAL A 29 22.39 -1.46 5.82
N LYS A 30 23.10 -1.09 4.75
CA LYS A 30 24.40 -0.39 4.85
C LYS A 30 24.36 1.13 4.91
N GLU A 31 23.20 1.79 4.80
CA GLU A 31 23.16 3.27 4.67
C GLU A 31 22.36 4.00 5.76
N THR A 32 22.00 3.34 6.86
CA THR A 32 21.26 4.00 7.97
C THR A 32 22.12 4.36 9.18
N ILE A 33 23.46 4.27 9.06
CA ILE A 33 24.40 4.66 10.14
C ILE A 33 25.47 5.59 9.56
N GLN A 34 25.09 6.82 9.22
CA GLN A 34 25.96 7.99 9.10
C GLN A 34 25.10 9.19 8.70
N ASP A 35 24.43 9.81 9.67
CA ASP A 35 24.13 11.26 9.65
C ASP A 35 23.40 11.72 10.93
N ASP A 36 23.73 11.13 12.08
CA ASP A 36 23.27 11.64 13.37
C ASP A 36 24.37 11.44 14.41
N ASP A 37 25.33 12.37 14.41
CA ASP A 37 26.16 12.82 15.55
C ASP A 37 27.46 13.42 15.01
N VAL A 38 27.52 14.74 14.86
CA VAL A 38 28.52 15.63 15.48
C VAL A 38 28.01 17.08 15.30
N ILE A 39 27.12 17.52 16.19
CA ILE A 39 27.07 18.94 16.56
C ILE A 39 28.06 19.09 17.71
N THR A 40 29.23 19.67 17.45
CA THR A 40 30.13 20.15 18.49
C THR A 40 30.39 21.63 18.25
N GLU A 41 29.86 22.44 19.16
CA GLU A 41 30.06 23.88 19.23
C GLU A 41 31.50 24.26 19.58
N HIS A 42 31.86 25.47 19.12
CA HIS A 42 32.88 26.37 19.63
C HIS A 42 34.37 26.05 19.36
N SER A 43 34.99 26.92 18.54
CA SER A 43 36.00 27.89 19.02
C SER A 43 36.38 28.88 17.91
N THR A 44 36.14 30.15 18.19
CA THR A 44 36.68 31.34 17.52
C THR A 44 38.19 31.42 17.70
N GLU A 45 38.96 31.61 16.64
CA GLU A 45 40.29 32.25 16.72
C GLU A 45 40.67 32.84 15.34
N GLU A 46 40.73 34.16 15.29
CA GLU A 46 41.26 34.96 14.20
C GLU A 46 42.80 34.94 14.25
N MET A 47 43.48 34.75 13.11
CA MET A 47 44.80 35.36 12.92
C MET A 47 45.16 35.53 11.43
N GLU A 48 45.43 36.77 11.05
CA GLU A 48 45.95 37.20 9.75
C GLU A 48 47.41 36.78 9.51
N GLY A 49 47.78 36.52 8.25
CA GLY A 49 49.17 36.38 7.82
C GLY A 49 49.35 36.36 6.30
N LYS A 50 49.74 37.51 5.72
CA LYS A 50 50.13 37.70 4.30
C LYS A 50 51.44 36.96 3.96
N HIS A 51 51.62 36.50 2.70
CA HIS A 51 52.59 37.04 1.69
C HIS A 51 52.95 36.07 0.51
N LEU A 52 52.67 36.51 -0.72
CA LEU A 52 53.38 36.40 -2.04
C LEU A 52 53.67 35.10 -2.85
N VAL A 53 53.08 35.09 -4.07
CA VAL A 53 53.70 35.13 -5.44
C VAL A 53 53.74 33.88 -6.37
N SER A 54 53.15 34.13 -7.56
CA SER A 54 53.49 33.70 -8.94
C SER A 54 52.90 32.42 -9.54
N GLY A 55 52.10 32.61 -10.62
CA GLY A 55 51.84 31.58 -11.63
C GLY A 55 50.63 31.87 -12.51
N HIS A 56 50.75 32.80 -13.48
CA HIS A 56 49.72 33.08 -14.48
C HIS A 56 49.36 31.81 -15.29
N LYS A 57 48.12 31.31 -15.15
CA LYS A 57 47.42 30.61 -16.24
C LYS A 57 46.13 31.36 -16.53
N ARG A 58 46.14 32.10 -17.63
CA ARG A 58 44.95 32.68 -18.27
C ARG A 58 44.05 31.53 -18.71
N SER A 59 42.99 31.26 -17.95
CA SER A 59 41.78 30.63 -18.48
C SER A 59 40.67 31.67 -18.37
N SER A 60 40.15 32.06 -19.52
CA SER A 60 39.03 32.98 -19.67
C SER A 60 37.75 32.33 -19.14
N SER A 61 37.37 32.63 -17.90
CA SER A 61 36.02 32.38 -17.38
C SER A 61 35.32 33.71 -17.09
N TRP A 62 35.10 34.52 -18.12
CA TRP A 62 34.10 35.59 -18.06
C TRP A 62 32.73 34.92 -17.96
N GLY A 63 32.14 34.89 -16.76
CA GLY A 63 30.71 34.67 -16.55
C GLY A 63 30.25 33.35 -15.94
N ARG A 64 31.10 32.58 -15.24
CA ARG A 64 30.59 31.42 -14.47
C ARG A 64 31.13 31.44 -13.03
N SER A 65 30.23 31.70 -12.09
CA SER A 65 30.49 31.61 -10.65
C SER A 65 31.04 30.22 -10.32
N TYR A 66 32.08 30.17 -9.49
CA TYR A 66 32.75 28.95 -9.01
C TYR A 66 31.76 27.89 -8.47
N SER A 67 30.63 28.34 -7.93
CA SER A 67 29.52 27.51 -7.44
C SER A 67 28.82 26.67 -8.51
N PHE A 68 28.85 27.08 -9.79
CA PHE A 68 28.19 26.34 -10.88
C PHE A 68 29.09 25.23 -11.44
N SER A 69 30.40 25.47 -11.54
CA SER A 69 31.34 24.44 -11.98
C SER A 69 31.51 23.34 -10.93
N SER A 70 31.52 23.66 -9.64
CA SER A 70 31.51 22.64 -8.58
C SER A 70 30.21 21.82 -8.56
N ALA A 71 29.06 22.44 -8.85
CA ALA A 71 27.78 21.74 -8.93
C ALA A 71 27.70 20.80 -10.15
N VAL A 72 28.24 21.20 -11.30
CA VAL A 72 28.27 20.36 -12.52
C VAL A 72 29.26 19.19 -12.37
N THR A 73 30.39 19.38 -11.70
CA THR A 73 31.33 18.28 -11.42
C THR A 73 30.82 17.34 -10.33
N ARG A 74 30.11 17.86 -9.31
CA ARG A 74 29.46 17.04 -8.27
C ARG A 74 28.21 16.31 -8.81
N GLY A 75 27.51 16.89 -9.80
CA GLY A 75 26.37 16.25 -10.46
C GLY A 75 26.71 15.01 -11.28
N CYS A 76 27.98 14.83 -11.69
CA CYS A 76 28.44 13.61 -12.38
C CYS A 76 28.87 12.49 -11.41
N LEU A 77 29.07 12.78 -10.13
CA LEU A 77 29.43 11.79 -9.09
C LEU A 77 28.22 11.30 -8.28
N LEU A 78 27.03 11.87 -8.51
CA LEU A 78 25.78 11.50 -7.83
C LEU A 78 24.82 10.70 -8.73
N GLU A 79 25.26 10.21 -9.90
CA GLU A 79 24.47 9.22 -10.64
C GLU A 79 24.43 7.85 -9.92
N ASP A 80 25.36 7.61 -8.98
CA ASP A 80 25.44 6.34 -8.25
C ASP A 80 24.61 6.31 -6.95
N GLU A 81 24.07 7.44 -6.49
CA GLU A 81 23.27 7.49 -5.25
C GLU A 81 21.77 7.22 -5.45
N ASN A 82 21.30 7.07 -6.69
CA ASN A 82 19.94 6.59 -6.98
C ASN A 82 19.82 5.06 -6.98
N GLN A 83 20.77 4.33 -6.36
CA GLN A 83 20.78 2.87 -6.35
C GLN A 83 19.80 2.24 -5.33
N ASN A 84 19.28 3.00 -4.35
CA ASN A 84 18.29 2.50 -3.40
C ASN A 84 16.85 2.50 -3.95
N VAL A 85 16.66 1.77 -5.05
CA VAL A 85 15.33 1.51 -5.63
C VAL A 85 14.51 0.55 -4.74
N LYS A 86 15.17 -0.15 -3.80
CA LYS A 86 14.60 -1.16 -2.88
C LYS A 86 13.75 -0.50 -1.78
N ALA A 87 12.43 -0.55 -1.91
CA ALA A 87 11.47 -0.01 -0.94
C ALA A 87 10.98 -1.04 0.09
N GLY A 88 11.32 -2.33 -0.08
CA GLY A 88 10.85 -3.41 0.78
C GLY A 88 9.46 -3.94 0.40
N LEU A 89 9.22 -5.22 0.70
CA LEU A 89 7.98 -5.90 0.34
C LEU A 89 6.79 -5.27 1.06
N GLN A 90 6.93 -5.03 2.37
CA GLN A 90 5.85 -4.56 3.23
C GLN A 90 5.35 -3.15 2.83
N ALA A 91 6.27 -2.22 2.56
CA ALA A 91 5.91 -0.88 2.10
C ALA A 91 5.19 -0.93 0.76
N THR A 92 5.66 -1.76 -0.17
CA THR A 92 5.00 -1.93 -1.47
C THR A 92 3.58 -2.49 -1.32
N LEU A 93 3.38 -3.47 -0.44
CA LEU A 93 2.04 -4.01 -0.17
C LEU A 93 1.12 -2.91 0.40
N GLN A 94 1.60 -2.08 1.33
CA GLN A 94 0.81 -0.99 1.89
C GLN A 94 0.42 0.05 0.84
N VAL A 95 1.37 0.46 -0.03
CA VAL A 95 1.09 1.37 -1.15
C VAL A 95 0.07 0.78 -2.11
N PHE A 96 0.22 -0.50 -2.46
CA PHE A 96 -0.74 -1.19 -3.31
C PHE A 96 -2.13 -1.21 -2.68
N LEU A 97 -2.25 -1.52 -1.40
CA LEU A 97 -3.53 -1.56 -0.68
C LEU A 97 -4.22 -0.19 -0.70
N THR A 98 -3.50 0.87 -0.34
CA THR A 98 -4.04 2.23 -0.36
C THR A 98 -4.45 2.66 -1.76
N ASN A 99 -3.60 2.45 -2.76
CA ASN A 99 -3.90 2.90 -4.12
C ASN A 99 -5.05 2.10 -4.76
N SER A 100 -5.07 0.79 -4.59
CA SER A 100 -6.09 -0.08 -5.18
C SER A 100 -7.47 0.08 -4.53
N ALA A 101 -7.53 0.53 -3.27
CA ALA A 101 -8.79 0.85 -2.60
C ALA A 101 -9.55 1.99 -3.29
N ASN A 102 -8.85 2.95 -3.90
CA ASN A 102 -9.48 4.06 -4.62
C ASN A 102 -10.45 3.57 -5.70
N ILE A 103 -10.17 2.42 -6.35
CA ILE A 103 -11.04 1.84 -7.39
C ILE A 103 -12.46 1.54 -6.86
N PHE A 104 -12.57 1.17 -5.58
CA PHE A 104 -13.85 0.92 -4.91
C PHE A 104 -14.53 2.22 -4.46
N LEU A 105 -13.74 3.25 -4.16
CA LEU A 105 -14.21 4.54 -3.65
C LEU A 105 -14.59 5.52 -4.78
N LEU A 106 -14.21 5.23 -6.03
CA LEU A 106 -14.61 6.01 -7.19
C LEU A 106 -16.14 5.98 -7.34
N GLU A 107 -16.73 7.16 -7.59
CA GLU A 107 -18.15 7.29 -7.84
C GLU A 107 -18.55 6.49 -9.09
N PRO A 108 -19.52 5.55 -8.98
CA PRO A 108 -19.95 4.76 -10.12
C PRO A 108 -20.59 5.66 -11.18
N CYS A 109 -20.16 5.51 -12.44
CA CYS A 109 -20.71 6.30 -13.54
C CYS A 109 -22.14 5.89 -13.88
N SER A 110 -23.11 6.76 -13.59
CA SER A 110 -24.54 6.52 -13.82
C SER A 110 -24.94 6.59 -15.31
N GLU A 111 -24.14 7.26 -16.14
CA GLU A 111 -24.48 7.55 -17.53
C GLU A 111 -24.10 6.41 -18.50
N ALA A 112 -23.23 5.48 -18.08
CA ALA A 112 -22.70 4.42 -18.93
C ALA A 112 -22.63 3.06 -18.21
N PRO A 113 -23.63 2.17 -18.40
CA PRO A 113 -23.70 0.86 -17.73
C PRO A 113 -22.50 -0.05 -17.99
N GLU A 114 -21.86 0.06 -19.16
CA GLU A 114 -20.66 -0.71 -19.50
C GLU A 114 -19.46 -0.32 -18.63
N LEU A 115 -19.32 0.96 -18.27
CA LEU A 115 -18.25 1.45 -17.39
C LEU A 115 -18.45 0.94 -15.95
N LEU A 116 -19.70 0.88 -15.49
CA LEU A 116 -20.03 0.30 -14.18
C LEU A 116 -19.61 -1.17 -14.10
N LYS A 117 -19.92 -1.95 -15.15
CA LYS A 117 -19.52 -3.36 -15.23
C LYS A 117 -18.01 -3.52 -15.25
N GLU A 118 -17.28 -2.64 -15.93
CA GLU A 118 -15.83 -2.62 -15.95
C GLU A 118 -15.23 -2.29 -14.58
N GLN A 119 -15.82 -1.35 -13.84
CA GLN A 119 -15.42 -1.02 -12.47
C GLN A 119 -15.65 -2.23 -11.54
N ILE A 120 -16.81 -2.90 -11.63
CA ILE A 120 -17.10 -4.11 -10.84
C ILE A 120 -16.07 -5.21 -11.13
N ASN A 121 -15.72 -5.42 -12.40
CA ASN A 121 -14.69 -6.39 -12.78
C ASN A 121 -13.31 -6.02 -12.23
N SER A 122 -12.96 -4.74 -12.25
CA SER A 122 -11.71 -4.23 -11.66
C SER A 122 -11.69 -4.45 -10.14
N CYS A 123 -12.78 -4.15 -9.44
CA CYS A 123 -12.94 -4.40 -8.00
C CYS A 123 -12.78 -5.91 -7.68
N ARG A 124 -13.43 -6.79 -8.44
CA ARG A 124 -13.28 -8.25 -8.28
C ARG A 124 -11.85 -8.72 -8.50
N ALA A 125 -11.15 -8.16 -9.48
CA ALA A 125 -9.76 -8.47 -9.75
C ALA A 125 -8.83 -8.02 -8.61
N VAL A 126 -9.06 -6.82 -8.04
CA VAL A 126 -8.33 -6.36 -6.84
C VAL A 126 -8.63 -7.27 -5.64
N LEU A 127 -9.89 -7.62 -5.37
CA LEU A 127 -10.24 -8.55 -4.30
C LEU A 127 -9.58 -9.92 -4.47
N SER A 128 -9.39 -10.38 -5.70
CA SER A 128 -8.64 -11.61 -5.99
C SER A 128 -7.18 -11.51 -5.56
N ILE A 129 -6.53 -10.35 -5.79
CA ILE A 129 -5.17 -10.09 -5.30
C ILE A 129 -5.16 -10.04 -3.77
N TYR A 130 -6.10 -9.33 -3.15
CA TYR A 130 -6.24 -9.27 -1.70
C TYR A 130 -6.36 -10.67 -1.08
N ARG A 131 -7.20 -11.54 -1.64
CA ARG A 131 -7.34 -12.93 -1.16
C ARG A 131 -6.03 -13.70 -1.23
N ARG A 132 -5.26 -13.53 -2.30
CA ARG A 132 -3.94 -14.18 -2.42
C ARG A 132 -2.92 -13.56 -1.47
N MET A 133 -2.93 -12.24 -1.27
CA MET A 133 -2.09 -11.60 -0.26
C MET A 133 -2.40 -12.15 1.13
N ILE A 134 -3.67 -12.16 1.50
CA ILE A 134 -4.17 -12.79 2.72
C ILE A 134 -3.65 -14.21 2.76
N MET A 135 -3.79 -15.01 1.70
CA MET A 135 -3.57 -16.45 1.75
C MET A 135 -2.11 -16.93 1.61
N GLU A 136 -1.26 -16.19 0.91
CA GLU A 136 0.01 -16.71 0.40
C GLU A 136 1.20 -15.80 0.75
N VAL A 137 0.96 -14.53 1.06
CA VAL A 137 2.04 -13.55 1.25
C VAL A 137 2.32 -13.35 2.75
N PRO A 138 3.59 -13.49 3.20
CA PRO A 138 3.95 -13.17 4.57
C PRO A 138 3.87 -11.65 4.78
N MET A 139 3.06 -11.24 5.76
CA MET A 139 2.86 -9.85 6.14
C MET A 139 3.25 -9.66 7.61
N ASN A 140 3.90 -8.54 7.91
CA ASN A 140 4.16 -8.15 9.29
C ASN A 140 2.90 -7.60 9.95
N LYS A 141 2.93 -7.37 11.28
CA LYS A 141 1.78 -6.86 12.03
C LYS A 141 1.20 -5.58 11.41
N LYS A 142 2.05 -4.60 11.09
CA LYS A 142 1.62 -3.31 10.53
C LYS A 142 0.89 -3.48 9.18
N THR A 143 1.40 -4.34 8.30
CA THR A 143 0.76 -4.60 7.00
C THR A 143 -0.54 -5.39 7.15
N TRP A 144 -0.62 -6.32 8.10
CA TRP A 144 -1.88 -6.99 8.43
C TRP A 144 -2.94 -6.01 8.94
N GLU A 145 -2.59 -5.15 9.89
CA GLU A 145 -3.52 -4.12 10.40
C GLU A 145 -3.97 -3.19 9.27
N HIS A 146 -3.03 -2.74 8.42
CA HIS A 146 -3.36 -1.90 7.26
C HIS A 146 -4.29 -2.61 6.27
N MET A 147 -4.05 -3.90 5.98
CA MET A 147 -4.91 -4.73 5.13
C MET A 147 -6.34 -4.78 5.68
N LEU A 148 -6.50 -5.03 6.98
CA LEU A 148 -7.81 -5.10 7.63
C LEU A 148 -8.51 -3.75 7.62
N GLN A 149 -7.79 -2.66 7.93
CA GLN A 149 -8.31 -1.29 7.88
C GLN A 149 -8.80 -0.92 6.48
N MET A 150 -8.02 -1.23 5.43
CA MET A 150 -8.41 -0.94 4.05
C MET A 150 -9.65 -1.76 3.65
N LEU A 151 -9.70 -3.06 3.97
CA LEU A 151 -10.89 -3.88 3.70
C LEU A 151 -12.14 -3.36 4.41
N LEU A 152 -12.00 -2.94 5.67
CA LEU A 152 -13.10 -2.43 6.46
C LEU A 152 -13.60 -1.08 5.92
N SER A 153 -12.67 -0.17 5.62
CA SER A 153 -12.97 1.15 5.03
C SER A 153 -13.66 1.00 3.67
N ILE A 154 -13.18 0.09 2.81
CA ILE A 154 -13.85 -0.23 1.53
C ILE A 154 -15.26 -0.75 1.79
N THR A 155 -15.43 -1.67 2.74
CA THR A 155 -16.75 -2.27 3.05
C THR A 155 -17.73 -1.20 3.54
N GLU A 156 -17.31 -0.37 4.49
CA GLU A 156 -18.14 0.73 5.00
C GLU A 156 -18.51 1.71 3.88
N ALA A 157 -17.54 2.14 3.07
CA ALA A 157 -17.79 3.11 2.00
C ALA A 157 -18.71 2.55 0.91
N VAL A 158 -18.45 1.34 0.42
CA VAL A 158 -19.27 0.71 -0.64
C VAL A 158 -20.71 0.50 -0.18
N MET A 159 -20.91 0.05 1.07
CA MET A 159 -22.25 -0.20 1.61
C MET A 159 -22.98 1.05 2.08
N SER A 160 -22.26 2.10 2.49
CA SER A 160 -22.88 3.37 2.86
C SER A 160 -23.32 4.16 1.63
N ASN A 161 -22.49 4.15 0.57
CA ASN A 161 -22.80 4.84 -0.68
C ASN A 161 -23.98 4.22 -1.43
N SER A 162 -24.24 2.93 -1.23
CA SER A 162 -25.35 2.22 -1.87
C SER A 162 -26.71 2.47 -1.23
N LYS A 163 -26.78 3.02 0.00
CA LYS A 163 -28.06 3.37 0.65
C LYS A 163 -28.77 4.57 -0.01
N ASN A 164 -28.04 5.42 -0.74
CA ASN A 164 -28.54 6.72 -1.22
C ASN A 164 -28.96 6.75 -2.71
N ASP A 165 -28.61 5.74 -3.51
CA ASP A 165 -28.82 5.74 -4.97
C ASP A 165 -29.00 4.31 -5.48
N GLN A 166 -29.99 4.07 -6.37
CA GLN A 166 -30.26 2.75 -6.93
C GLN A 166 -29.08 2.17 -7.73
N ILE A 167 -28.34 3.00 -8.46
CA ILE A 167 -27.17 2.54 -9.24
C ILE A 167 -26.03 2.12 -8.29
N LYS A 168 -25.81 2.91 -7.23
CA LYS A 168 -24.86 2.57 -6.16
C LYS A 168 -25.34 1.33 -5.38
N GLY A 169 -26.65 1.15 -5.25
CA GLY A 169 -27.33 -0.07 -4.78
C GLY A 169 -26.88 -1.32 -5.51
N ALA A 170 -27.07 -1.33 -6.83
CA ALA A 170 -26.66 -2.45 -7.68
C ALA A 170 -25.15 -2.71 -7.65
N PHE A 171 -24.34 -1.64 -7.61
CA PHE A 171 -22.89 -1.76 -7.45
C PHE A 171 -22.51 -2.45 -6.13
N GLY A 172 -23.01 -1.93 -5.01
CA GLY A 172 -22.74 -2.47 -3.68
C GLY A 172 -23.19 -3.92 -3.56
N GLN A 173 -24.40 -4.23 -4.02
CA GLN A 173 -24.95 -5.58 -3.96
C GLN A 173 -24.14 -6.59 -4.79
N SER A 174 -23.63 -6.17 -5.96
CA SER A 174 -22.79 -7.03 -6.80
C SER A 174 -21.43 -7.42 -6.18
N LEU A 175 -20.98 -6.64 -5.19
CA LEU A 175 -19.71 -6.81 -4.49
C LEU A 175 -19.88 -7.28 -3.04
N ALA A 176 -21.06 -7.13 -2.44
CA ALA A 176 -21.33 -7.36 -1.01
C ALA A 176 -20.84 -8.71 -0.52
N GLY A 177 -21.35 -9.82 -1.06
CA GLY A 177 -20.93 -11.16 -0.64
C GLY A 177 -19.42 -11.39 -0.81
N SER A 178 -18.85 -10.90 -1.92
CA SER A 178 -17.41 -11.01 -2.18
C SER A 178 -16.56 -10.20 -1.19
N LEU A 179 -17.01 -9.02 -0.79
CA LEU A 179 -16.37 -8.15 0.20
C LEU A 179 -16.46 -8.76 1.60
N PHE A 180 -17.67 -9.07 2.08
CA PHE A 180 -17.89 -9.63 3.41
C PHE A 180 -17.12 -10.93 3.62
N ARG A 181 -17.17 -11.84 2.64
CA ARG A 181 -16.40 -13.08 2.70
C ARG A 181 -14.90 -12.82 2.83
N THR A 182 -14.38 -11.87 2.05
CA THR A 182 -12.95 -11.53 2.08
C THR A 182 -12.57 -10.89 3.41
N LEU A 183 -13.39 -9.98 3.92
CA LEU A 183 -13.23 -9.29 5.19
C LEU A 183 -13.15 -10.28 6.35
N ILE A 184 -14.14 -11.16 6.48
CA ILE A 184 -14.24 -12.11 7.59
C ILE A 184 -13.09 -13.13 7.53
N VAL A 185 -12.78 -13.69 6.36
CA VAL A 185 -11.63 -14.61 6.19
C VAL A 185 -10.31 -13.91 6.51
N ALA A 186 -10.13 -12.66 6.07
CA ALA A 186 -8.94 -11.88 6.41
C ALA A 186 -8.82 -11.70 7.93
N TRP A 187 -9.93 -11.38 8.61
CA TRP A 187 -9.95 -11.18 10.05
C TRP A 187 -9.55 -12.43 10.82
N ILE A 188 -10.15 -13.58 10.47
CA ILE A 188 -9.83 -14.87 11.09
C ILE A 188 -8.34 -15.18 10.89
N ARG A 189 -7.87 -15.07 9.65
CA ARG A 189 -6.47 -15.38 9.34
C ARG A 189 -5.48 -14.45 10.05
N ALA A 190 -5.78 -13.16 10.10
CA ALA A 190 -4.94 -12.19 10.78
C ALA A 190 -4.82 -12.53 12.28
N ASN A 191 -5.92 -12.91 12.94
CA ASN A 191 -5.90 -13.37 14.34
C ASN A 191 -5.08 -14.64 14.58
N LEU A 192 -4.95 -15.50 13.57
CA LEU A 192 -4.07 -16.68 13.63
C LEU A 192 -2.60 -16.35 13.35
N SER A 193 -2.32 -15.19 12.76
CA SER A 193 -0.97 -14.82 12.28
C SER A 193 -0.29 -13.81 13.20
N VAL A 194 -1.04 -12.84 13.73
CA VAL A 194 -0.53 -11.72 14.53
C VAL A 194 -1.55 -11.32 15.60
N TYR A 195 -1.06 -10.67 16.66
CA TYR A 195 -1.94 -10.03 17.64
C TYR A 195 -2.59 -8.79 17.03
N ILE A 196 -3.93 -8.77 16.98
CA ILE A 196 -4.75 -7.65 16.52
C ILE A 196 -5.14 -6.77 17.70
N SER A 197 -4.99 -5.46 17.55
CA SER A 197 -5.30 -4.50 18.62
C SER A 197 -6.80 -4.48 18.94
N ARG A 198 -7.13 -4.08 20.18
CA ARG A 198 -8.52 -3.98 20.64
C ARG A 198 -9.29 -2.93 19.84
N GLU A 199 -8.64 -1.81 19.52
CA GLU A 199 -9.24 -0.70 18.80
C GLU A 199 -9.72 -1.15 17.41
N LEU A 200 -8.95 -2.02 16.74
CA LEU A 200 -9.35 -2.55 15.43
C LEU A 200 -10.52 -3.53 15.52
N TRP A 201 -10.63 -4.27 16.61
CA TRP A 201 -11.80 -5.12 16.90
C TRP A 201 -13.05 -4.30 17.20
N ASP A 202 -12.92 -3.24 17.99
CA ASP A 202 -14.02 -2.31 18.28
C ASP A 202 -14.52 -1.66 16.98
N GLU A 203 -13.59 -1.30 16.09
CA GLU A 203 -13.91 -0.74 14.78
C GLU A 203 -14.59 -1.75 13.83
N LEU A 204 -14.14 -3.02 13.80
CA LEU A 204 -14.87 -4.09 13.09
C LEU A 204 -16.31 -4.19 13.60
N LEU A 205 -16.47 -4.26 14.92
CA LEU A 205 -17.77 -4.42 15.54
C LEU A 205 -18.67 -3.24 15.19
N ARG A 206 -18.16 -2.01 15.25
CA ARG A 206 -18.88 -0.79 14.87
C ARG A 206 -19.39 -0.88 13.43
N VAL A 207 -18.51 -1.19 12.48
CA VAL A 207 -18.86 -1.24 11.05
C VAL A 207 -19.83 -2.37 10.77
N LEU A 208 -19.57 -3.61 11.21
CA LEU A 208 -20.48 -4.73 10.98
C LEU A 208 -21.86 -4.51 11.60
N SER A 209 -21.92 -3.91 12.80
CA SER A 209 -23.20 -3.60 13.45
C SER A 209 -24.00 -2.55 12.68
N SER A 210 -23.35 -1.65 11.94
CA SER A 210 -24.03 -0.66 11.09
C SER A 210 -24.53 -1.22 9.74
N LEU A 211 -24.06 -2.42 9.39
CA LEU A 211 -24.30 -3.07 8.09
C LEU A 211 -25.20 -4.30 8.19
N THR A 212 -25.90 -4.50 9.32
CA THR A 212 -26.80 -5.64 9.54
C THR A 212 -27.99 -5.69 8.59
N ASP A 213 -28.30 -4.58 7.92
CA ASP A 213 -29.35 -4.51 6.89
C ASP A 213 -28.98 -5.30 5.61
N TRP A 214 -27.70 -5.64 5.44
CA TRP A 214 -27.21 -6.41 4.28
C TRP A 214 -27.31 -7.91 4.57
N GLU A 215 -28.21 -8.60 3.88
CA GLU A 215 -28.40 -10.05 4.03
C GLU A 215 -27.11 -10.83 3.73
N GLU A 216 -26.32 -10.36 2.76
CA GLU A 216 -25.04 -10.98 2.39
C GLU A 216 -24.04 -11.01 3.57
N LEU A 217 -24.10 -10.06 4.50
CA LEU A 217 -23.27 -10.09 5.70
C LEU A 217 -23.63 -11.29 6.57
N ILE A 218 -24.93 -11.47 6.85
CA ILE A 218 -25.44 -12.54 7.70
C ILE A 218 -25.14 -13.90 7.06
N ILE A 219 -25.40 -14.02 5.76
CA ILE A 219 -25.15 -15.25 4.99
C ILE A 219 -23.67 -15.63 5.01
N GLU A 220 -22.77 -14.70 4.66
CA GLU A 220 -21.34 -15.04 4.60
C GLU A 220 -20.75 -15.28 6.00
N TRP A 221 -21.22 -14.56 7.02
CA TRP A 221 -20.85 -14.86 8.41
C TRP A 221 -21.21 -16.31 8.75
N ALA A 222 -22.48 -16.70 8.54
CA ALA A 222 -22.96 -18.04 8.86
C ALA A 222 -22.15 -19.12 8.13
N ASN A 223 -21.98 -18.98 6.82
CA ASN A 223 -21.23 -19.92 5.99
C ASN A 223 -19.77 -20.11 6.46
N ILE A 224 -19.11 -19.02 6.85
CA ILE A 224 -17.72 -19.07 7.31
C ILE A 224 -17.63 -19.76 8.67
N MET A 225 -18.58 -19.49 9.55
CA MET A 225 -18.54 -20.03 10.91
C MET A 225 -18.99 -21.47 10.97
N ASP A 226 -19.91 -21.90 10.10
CA ASP A 226 -20.18 -23.32 9.85
C ASP A 226 -18.93 -24.04 9.33
N SER A 227 -18.22 -23.42 8.37
CA SER A 227 -16.97 -23.99 7.84
C SER A 227 -15.89 -24.11 8.92
N LEU A 228 -15.70 -23.07 9.74
CA LEU A 228 -14.77 -23.09 10.87
C LEU A 228 -15.17 -24.15 11.90
N THR A 229 -16.45 -24.22 12.25
CA THR A 229 -16.98 -25.21 13.20
C THR A 229 -16.73 -26.62 12.68
N SER A 230 -16.95 -26.88 11.39
CA SER A 230 -16.67 -28.17 10.77
C SER A 230 -15.16 -28.52 10.82
N VAL A 231 -14.29 -27.57 10.49
CA VAL A 231 -12.83 -27.76 10.56
C VAL A 231 -12.38 -28.04 11.99
N LEU A 232 -12.87 -27.28 12.95
CA LEU A 232 -12.56 -27.46 14.37
C LEU A 232 -13.07 -28.80 14.88
N ALA A 233 -14.31 -29.17 14.54
CA ALA A 233 -14.89 -30.46 14.92
C ALA A 233 -14.05 -31.63 14.41
N ARG A 234 -13.61 -31.60 13.15
CA ARG A 234 -12.73 -32.63 12.58
C ARG A 234 -11.34 -32.64 13.22
N THR A 235 -10.82 -31.47 13.58
CA THR A 235 -9.50 -31.35 14.23
C THR A 235 -9.54 -31.88 15.67
N VAL A 236 -10.62 -31.64 16.40
CA VAL A 236 -10.76 -32.03 17.81
C VAL A 236 -11.30 -33.45 17.98
N TYR A 237 -12.24 -33.87 17.13
CA TYR A 237 -12.99 -35.12 17.29
C TYR A 237 -12.77 -36.16 16.18
N GLY A 238 -12.25 -35.78 15.00
CA GLY A 238 -11.99 -36.68 13.86
C GLY A 238 -13.12 -36.75 12.84
#